data_AF-A0A9P5YLP6-F1
#
_entry.id   AF-A0A9P5YLP6-F1
#
_cell.length_a   1.000
_cell.length_b   1.000
_cell.length_c   1.000
_cell.angle_alpha   90.00
_cell.angle_beta   90.00
_cell.angle_gamma   90.00
#
_symmetry.space_group_name_H-M   'P 1'
#
loop_
_entity.id
_entity.type
_entity.pdbx_description
1 polymer ?
#
loop_
_entity_poly.entity_id
_entity_poly.type
_entity_poly.pdbx_seq_one_letter_code
_entity_poly.pdbx_strand_id
1 'polypeptide(L)'
;GSGERPAELSKWMTPAASRKYSQPPRIEDIAEFGGRWRHWWNGMQPKWRRSSEVNTLPLPLSSATGKQDIGSLKKAGPNGFSLLLVSLKWW
;
A
#
# COMPACT_ATOMS: atom_id res chain seq x y z
N GLY A 1 13.13 0.34 -6.96
CA GLY A 1 12.40 1.46 -6.35
C GLY A 1 11.06 0.96 -5.87
N SER A 2 10.60 1.42 -4.71
CA SER A 2 9.21 1.25 -4.28
C SER A 2 8.31 1.90 -5.33
N GLY A 3 7.46 1.11 -5.98
CA GLY A 3 6.45 1.60 -6.92
C GLY A 3 5.70 2.78 -6.31
N GLU A 4 5.40 3.76 -7.14
CA GLU A 4 5.01 5.12 -6.74
C GLU A 4 3.82 5.11 -5.78
N ARG A 5 4.07 5.49 -4.52
CA ARG A 5 3.03 5.64 -3.51
C ARG A 5 1.96 6.62 -4.04
N PRO A 6 0.65 6.34 -3.88
CA PRO A 6 -0.39 7.28 -4.29
C PRO A 6 -0.14 8.70 -3.75
N ALA A 7 -0.35 9.71 -4.58
CA ALA A 7 0.00 11.10 -4.28
C ALA A 7 -0.78 11.62 -3.05
N GLU A 8 -2.04 11.20 -2.90
CA GLU A 8 -2.91 11.49 -1.78
C GLU A 8 -2.31 11.00 -0.46
N LEU A 9 -1.70 9.80 -0.49
CA LEU A 9 -1.04 9.19 0.65
C LEU A 9 0.27 9.91 1.00
N SER A 10 1.05 10.27 -0.02
CA SER A 10 2.26 11.08 0.14
C SER A 10 1.96 12.46 0.73
N LYS A 11 0.91 13.13 0.25
CA LYS A 11 0.45 14.43 0.78
C LYS A 11 -0.02 14.32 2.23
N TRP A 12 -0.84 13.31 2.56
CA TRP A 12 -1.36 13.09 3.92
C TRP A 12 -0.24 12.80 4.95
N MET A 13 0.86 12.21 4.50
CA MET A 13 2.03 11.93 5.35
C MET A 13 2.93 13.14 5.63
N THR A 14 2.76 14.26 4.92
CA THR A 14 3.60 15.45 5.11
C THR A 14 3.43 16.04 6.50
N PRO A 15 4.46 16.72 7.05
CA PRO A 15 4.35 17.42 8.34
C PRO A 15 3.18 18.41 8.37
N ALA A 16 2.93 19.12 7.25
CA ALA A 16 1.83 20.06 7.12
C ALA A 16 0.44 19.41 7.27
N ALA A 17 0.25 18.18 6.75
CA ALA A 17 -0.99 17.42 6.91
C ALA A 17 -1.07 16.69 8.27
N SER A 18 0.07 16.49 8.96
CA SER A 18 0.18 15.91 10.30
C SER A 18 -0.54 14.57 10.49
N ARG A 19 -0.72 13.78 9.42
CA ARG A 19 -1.43 12.49 9.46
C ARG A 19 -2.77 12.58 10.18
N LYS A 20 -3.55 13.64 9.92
CA LYS A 20 -4.85 13.87 10.57
C LYS A 20 -5.80 12.71 10.25
N TYR A 21 -5.93 11.77 11.19
CA TYR A 21 -6.77 10.57 11.04
C TYR A 21 -8.27 10.89 10.99
N SER A 22 -8.68 12.01 11.60
CA SER A 22 -10.06 12.51 11.57
C SER A 22 -10.42 13.21 10.26
N GLN A 23 -9.44 13.50 9.41
CA GLN A 23 -9.62 14.21 8.12
C GLN A 23 -8.91 13.42 7.01
N PRO A 24 -9.49 12.32 6.53
CA PRO A 24 -8.94 11.61 5.39
C PRO A 24 -8.89 12.52 4.15
N PRO A 25 -7.90 12.37 3.25
CA PRO A 25 -7.85 13.15 2.03
C PRO A 25 -9.07 12.83 1.15
N ARG A 26 -9.53 13.85 0.43
CA ARG A 26 -10.55 13.67 -0.60
C ARG A 26 -9.96 12.89 -1.77
N ILE A 27 -10.60 11.78 -2.12
CA ILE A 27 -10.28 11.00 -3.33
C ILE A 27 -11.27 11.43 -4.41
N GLU A 28 -10.77 12.03 -5.50
CA GLU A 28 -11.61 12.50 -6.60
C GLU A 28 -12.01 11.36 -7.54
N ASP A 29 -11.05 10.49 -7.87
CA ASP A 29 -11.27 9.28 -8.66
C ASP A 29 -10.89 8.03 -7.83
N ILE A 30 -11.92 7.32 -7.35
CA ILE A 30 -11.76 6.11 -6.53
C ILE A 30 -11.14 4.96 -7.35
N ALA A 31 -11.48 4.85 -8.64
CA ALA A 31 -10.99 3.77 -9.49
C ALA A 31 -9.50 3.93 -9.78
N GLU A 32 -9.07 5.16 -10.12
CA GLU A 32 -7.67 5.49 -10.33
C GLU A 32 -6.85 5.36 -9.03
N PHE A 33 -7.39 5.86 -7.92
CA PHE A 33 -6.76 5.70 -6.60
C PHE A 33 -6.59 4.23 -6.25
N GLY A 34 -7.65 3.42 -6.34
CA GLY A 34 -7.61 2.01 -6.04
C GLY A 34 -6.64 1.24 -6.95
N GLY A 35 -6.51 1.62 -8.22
CA GLY A 35 -5.51 1.07 -9.14
C GLY A 35 -4.08 1.33 -8.66
N ARG A 36 -3.72 2.61 -8.45
CA ARG A 36 -2.40 3.02 -7.95
C ARG A 36 -2.09 2.42 -6.58
N TRP A 37 -3.08 2.34 -5.71
CA TRP A 37 -2.97 1.75 -4.38
C TRP A 37 -2.62 0.26 -4.44
N ARG A 38 -3.29 -0.51 -5.30
CA ARG A 38 -3.00 -1.95 -5.50
C ARG A 38 -1.61 -2.15 -6.08
N HIS A 39 -1.22 -1.35 -7.07
CA HIS A 39 0.14 -1.37 -7.63
C HIS A 39 1.21 -1.11 -6.56
N TRP A 40 1.02 -0.08 -5.74
CA TRP A 40 1.92 0.26 -4.63
C TRP A 40 2.00 -0.87 -3.58
N TRP A 41 0.85 -1.41 -3.14
CA TRP A 41 0.80 -2.50 -2.18
C TRP A 41 1.47 -3.78 -2.70
N ASN A 42 1.24 -4.11 -3.97
CA ASN A 42 1.89 -5.22 -4.64
C ASN A 42 3.41 -5.02 -4.72
N GLY A 43 3.88 -3.82 -5.07
CA GLY A 43 5.30 -3.48 -5.13
C GLY A 43 6.05 -3.60 -3.80
N MET A 44 5.37 -3.42 -2.66
CA MET A 44 5.98 -3.57 -1.32
C MET A 44 6.13 -5.02 -0.88
N GLN A 45 5.47 -5.97 -1.54
CA GLN A 45 5.51 -7.36 -1.13
C GLN A 45 6.89 -7.99 -1.34
N PRO A 46 7.20 -9.07 -0.59
CA PRO A 46 8.25 -10.00 -0.97
C PRO A 46 8.07 -10.49 -2.41
N LYS A 47 9.17 -10.73 -3.14
CA LYS A 47 9.14 -11.15 -4.55
C LYS A 47 8.17 -12.32 -4.82
N TRP A 48 8.13 -13.31 -3.92
CA TRP A 48 7.30 -14.50 -4.06
C TRP A 48 5.79 -14.22 -3.97
N ARG A 49 5.39 -13.10 -3.37
CA ARG A 49 3.98 -12.72 -3.18
C ARG A 49 3.53 -11.64 -4.17
N ARG A 50 4.43 -11.15 -5.03
CA ARG A 50 4.06 -10.15 -6.03
C ARG A 50 3.26 -10.81 -7.15
N SER A 51 2.11 -10.25 -7.46
CA SER A 51 1.39 -10.57 -8.69
C SER A 51 2.11 -9.94 -9.89
N SER A 52 2.13 -10.64 -11.03
CA SER A 52 2.59 -10.09 -12.31
C SER A 52 1.54 -9.22 -13.00
N GLU A 53 0.28 -9.28 -12.55
CA GLU A 53 -0.81 -8.50 -13.12
C GLU A 53 -0.79 -7.05 -12.63
N VAL A 54 -1.09 -6.11 -13.55
CA VAL A 54 -1.09 -4.67 -13.26
C VAL A 54 -2.27 -4.29 -12.37
N ASN A 55 -2.04 -3.43 -11.38
CA ASN A 55 -3.07 -2.92 -10.45
C ASN A 55 -3.84 -4.01 -9.69
N THR A 56 -3.20 -5.14 -9.42
CA THR A 56 -3.81 -6.27 -8.69
C THR A 56 -3.30 -6.37 -7.26
N LEU A 57 -4.03 -7.12 -6.45
CA LEU A 57 -3.58 -7.48 -5.12
C LEU A 57 -2.42 -8.48 -5.21
N PRO A 58 -1.54 -8.51 -4.18
CA PRO A 58 -0.58 -9.58 -4.00
C PRO A 58 -1.20 -10.97 -4.08
N LEU A 59 -0.38 -11.96 -4.42
CA LEU A 59 -0.75 -13.36 -4.29
C LEU A 59 -1.18 -13.69 -2.84
N PRO A 60 -2.15 -14.60 -2.67
CA PRO A 60 -2.55 -15.08 -1.34
C PRO A 60 -1.37 -15.66 -0.56
N LEU A 61 -1.41 -15.54 0.76
CA LEU A 61 -0.40 -16.19 1.62
C LEU A 61 -0.44 -17.72 1.49
N SER A 62 -1.59 -18.29 1.11
CA SER A 62 -1.73 -19.72 0.81
C SER A 62 -0.93 -20.18 -0.40
N SER A 63 -0.48 -19.26 -1.26
CA SER A 63 0.43 -19.57 -2.38
C SER A 63 1.89 -19.75 -1.92
N ALA A 64 2.20 -19.59 -0.63
CA ALA A 64 3.51 -19.89 -0.09
C ALA A 64 3.83 -21.39 -0.21
N THR A 65 5.02 -21.70 -0.69
CA THR A 65 5.55 -23.05 -0.94
C THR A 65 6.53 -23.52 0.15
N GLY A 66 6.62 -22.84 1.29
CA GLY A 66 7.51 -23.22 2.39
C GLY A 66 7.78 -22.09 3.39
N LYS A 67 9.05 -21.92 3.80
CA LYS A 67 9.51 -20.94 4.80
C LYS A 67 9.59 -19.49 4.26
N GLN A 68 8.71 -19.10 3.35
CA GLN A 68 8.72 -17.75 2.81
C GLN A 68 8.39 -16.72 3.90
N ASP A 69 9.31 -15.77 4.10
CA ASP A 69 9.17 -14.73 5.10
C ASP A 69 8.38 -13.51 4.57
N ILE A 70 7.56 -12.93 5.45
CA ILE A 70 6.84 -11.66 5.26
C ILE A 70 7.44 -10.53 6.12
N GLY A 71 8.56 -10.77 6.80
CA GLY A 71 9.25 -9.83 7.67
C GLY A 71 9.61 -8.50 6.99
N SER A 72 9.78 -8.49 5.67
CA SER A 72 9.93 -7.25 4.90
C SER A 72 8.76 -6.25 5.07
N LEU A 73 7.55 -6.73 5.37
CA LEU A 73 6.37 -5.92 5.65
C LEU A 73 6.31 -5.40 7.09
N LYS A 74 7.11 -5.98 8.01
CA LYS A 74 7.16 -5.57 9.43
C LYS A 74 7.93 -4.25 9.63
N LYS A 75 8.65 -3.77 8.61
CA LYS A 75 9.38 -2.49 8.72
C LYS A 75 8.40 -1.34 8.91
N ALA A 76 8.39 -0.77 10.11
CA ALA A 76 7.75 0.50 10.39
C ALA A 76 8.39 1.60 9.52
N GLY A 77 7.58 2.57 9.08
CA GLY A 77 8.05 3.69 8.24
C GLY A 77 7.14 3.95 7.03
N PRO A 78 7.66 4.60 5.97
CA PRO A 78 6.86 5.08 4.85
C PRO A 78 6.14 3.99 4.02
N ASN A 79 6.47 2.72 4.27
CA ASN A 79 5.97 1.55 3.56
C ASN A 79 5.37 0.51 4.52
N GLY A 80 5.02 0.92 5.75
CA GLY A 80 4.53 0.01 6.79
C GLY A 80 3.06 -0.40 6.57
N PHE A 81 2.71 -1.59 7.07
CA PHE A 81 1.35 -2.15 7.01
C PHE A 81 0.27 -1.24 7.61
N SER A 82 0.59 -0.44 8.63
CA SER A 82 -0.38 0.52 9.21
C SER A 82 -0.86 1.55 8.19
N LEU A 83 0.03 2.01 7.30
CA LEU A 83 -0.32 2.99 6.27
C LEU A 83 -1.25 2.38 5.21
N LEU A 84 -1.10 1.09 4.95
CA LEU A 84 -2.02 0.33 4.11
C LEU A 84 -3.45 0.37 4.66
N LEU A 85 -3.62 0.01 5.94
CA LEU A 85 -4.94 -0.07 6.57
C LEU A 85 -5.62 1.30 6.63
N VAL A 86 -4.86 2.36 6.94
CA VAL A 86 -5.38 3.72 7.01
C VAL A 86 -5.89 4.18 5.64
N SER A 87 -5.11 3.95 4.59
CA SER A 87 -5.47 4.36 3.23
C SER A 87 -6.57 3.52 2.60
N LEU A 88 -6.71 2.26 3.01
CA LEU A 88 -7.85 1.41 2.64
C LEU A 88 -9.16 1.94 3.22
N LYS A 89 -9.16 2.54 4.42
CA LYS A 89 -10.37 3.13 5.02
C LYS A 89 -10.92 4.31 4.20
N TRP A 90 -10.13 4.92 3.32
CA TRP A 90 -10.54 6.11 2.59
C TRP A 90 -11.59 5.82 1.51
N TRP A 91 -11.76 4.56 1.11
CA TRP A 91 -12.65 4.13 0.03
C TRP A 91 -13.20 2.72 0.24
#